data_AF-G1V9B4-F1
#
_entry.id   AF-G1V9B4-F1
#
_cell.length_a   1.000
_cell.length_b   1.000
_cell.length_c   1.000
_cell.angle_alpha   90.00
_cell.angle_beta   90.00
_cell.angle_gamma   90.00
#
_symmetry.space_group_name_H-M   'P 1'
#
loop_
_entity.id
_entity.type
_entity.pdbx_description
1 polymer ?
#
loop_
_entity_poly.entity_id
_entity_poly.type
_entity_poly.pdbx_seq_one_letter_code
_entity_poly.pdbx_strand_id
1 'polypeptide(L)'
;GATESQLAQVEAMRAEVVKQATEEMLRSFDQSVAQRWAAVNGNSDEVGRAISQANELRETIQQFGEGSAQVAELLKLHAAETAQDAQDAAKSEYDSLKAQMDALEQQRVQLQQQAIQEQINAINEQLSAAKTLKSTWEGLDKSLGQSRYNLFAGSANLDAENRLGTVQAEFRRLSGLALGGDSDAAGQLAGVGTSLLDIVKQTAGTEEEYL
;
A
#
# COMPACT_ATOMS: atom_id res chain seq x y z
N GLY A 1 -10.04 -33.90 85.54
CA GLY A 1 -10.50 -33.87 84.14
C GLY A 1 -10.83 -32.44 83.79
N ALA A 2 -10.52 -32.00 82.56
CA ALA A 2 -10.97 -30.69 82.08
C ALA A 2 -12.50 -30.61 82.16
N THR A 3 -13.04 -29.45 82.54
CA THR A 3 -14.50 -29.25 82.59
C THR A 3 -15.06 -29.21 81.17
N GLU A 4 -16.31 -29.62 80.96
CA GLU A 4 -16.98 -29.60 79.63
C GLU A 4 -16.88 -28.22 78.93
N SER A 5 -16.88 -27.14 79.72
CA SER A 5 -16.67 -25.77 79.21
C SER A 5 -15.29 -25.55 78.59
N GLN A 6 -14.23 -26.18 79.11
CA GLN A 6 -12.88 -26.09 78.54
C GLN A 6 -12.77 -26.93 77.27
N LEU A 7 -13.44 -28.09 77.21
CA LEU A 7 -13.51 -28.90 76.01
C LEU A 7 -14.23 -28.15 74.87
N ALA A 8 -15.38 -27.54 75.16
CA ALA A 8 -16.15 -26.76 74.19
C ALA A 8 -15.36 -25.55 73.66
N GLN A 9 -14.58 -24.87 74.52
CA GLN A 9 -13.74 -23.75 74.11
C GLN A 9 -12.59 -24.19 73.19
N VAL A 10 -11.95 -25.33 73.49
CA VAL A 10 -10.89 -25.90 72.65
C VAL A 10 -11.45 -26.38 71.31
N GLU A 11 -12.62 -26.99 71.29
CA GLU A 11 -13.30 -27.40 70.05
C GLU A 11 -13.67 -26.19 69.19
N ALA A 12 -14.18 -25.11 69.79
CA ALA A 12 -14.44 -23.85 69.08
C ALA A 12 -13.17 -23.23 68.48
N MET A 13 -12.07 -23.19 69.24
CA MET A 13 -10.78 -22.73 68.71
C MET A 13 -10.27 -23.61 67.58
N ARG A 14 -10.41 -24.94 67.68
CA ARG A 14 -10.03 -25.86 66.59
C ARG A 14 -10.86 -25.63 65.35
N ALA A 15 -12.18 -25.45 65.49
CA ALA A 15 -13.07 -25.18 64.37
C ALA A 15 -12.70 -23.88 63.65
N GLU A 16 -12.38 -22.82 64.41
CA GLU A 16 -11.96 -21.53 63.84
C GLU A 16 -10.60 -21.63 63.13
N VAL A 17 -9.61 -22.31 63.72
CA VAL A 17 -8.30 -22.53 63.08
C VAL A 17 -8.45 -23.35 61.79
N VAL A 18 -9.28 -24.40 61.80
CA VAL A 18 -9.55 -25.21 60.60
C VAL A 18 -10.23 -24.37 59.52
N LYS A 19 -11.18 -23.51 59.90
CA LYS A 19 -11.85 -22.60 58.98
C LYS A 19 -10.86 -21.64 58.32
N GLN A 20 -10.03 -20.96 59.11
CA GLN A 20 -9.00 -20.02 58.61
C GLN A 20 -7.99 -20.72 57.70
N ALA A 21 -7.53 -21.93 58.07
CA ALA A 21 -6.62 -22.71 57.23
C ALA A 21 -7.28 -23.13 55.89
N THR A 22 -8.58 -23.43 55.90
CA THR A 22 -9.33 -23.77 54.68
C THR A 22 -9.48 -22.57 53.77
N GLU A 23 -9.80 -21.40 54.31
CA GLU A 23 -9.88 -20.14 53.55
C GLU A 23 -8.54 -19.77 52.93
N GLU A 24 -7.44 -19.96 53.68
CA GLU A 24 -6.08 -19.72 53.19
C GLU A 24 -5.71 -20.63 52.02
N MET A 25 -6.06 -21.92 52.13
CA MET A 25 -5.82 -22.91 51.08
C MET A 25 -6.58 -22.55 49.79
N LEU A 26 -7.88 -22.23 49.88
CA LEU A 26 -8.68 -21.87 48.71
C LEU A 26 -8.13 -20.60 48.03
N ARG A 27 -7.79 -19.58 48.82
CA ARG A 27 -7.26 -18.32 48.31
C ARG A 27 -5.92 -18.49 47.59
N SER A 28 -5.00 -19.27 48.15
CA SER A 28 -3.71 -19.56 47.50
C SER A 28 -3.87 -20.36 46.20
N PHE A 29 -4.84 -21.27 46.15
CA PHE A 29 -5.22 -21.95 44.91
C PHE A 29 -5.74 -20.96 43.85
N ASP A 30 -6.66 -20.07 44.22
CA ASP A 30 -7.20 -19.06 43.31
C ASP A 30 -6.11 -18.11 42.78
N GLN A 31 -5.20 -17.66 43.64
CA GLN A 31 -4.04 -16.84 43.25
C GLN A 31 -3.14 -17.58 42.27
N SER A 32 -2.88 -18.87 42.50
CA SER A 32 -2.09 -19.70 41.59
C SER A 32 -2.76 -19.84 40.22
N VAL A 33 -4.08 -20.05 40.19
CA VAL A 33 -4.85 -20.12 38.94
C VAL A 33 -4.80 -18.78 38.21
N ALA A 34 -4.99 -17.67 38.92
CA ALA A 34 -4.93 -16.32 38.35
C ALA A 34 -3.56 -16.02 37.72
N GLN A 35 -2.45 -16.32 38.41
CA GLN A 35 -1.09 -16.14 37.87
C GLN A 35 -0.86 -16.97 36.61
N ARG A 36 -1.34 -18.22 36.58
CA ARG A 36 -1.20 -19.08 35.40
C ARG A 36 -2.00 -18.56 34.22
N TRP A 37 -3.22 -18.08 34.44
CA TRP A 37 -4.01 -17.43 33.40
C TRP A 37 -3.31 -16.16 32.90
N ALA A 38 -2.70 -15.40 33.81
CA ALA A 38 -2.02 -14.16 33.47
C ALA A 38 -0.80 -14.37 32.59
N ALA A 39 -0.03 -15.43 32.86
CA ALA A 39 1.08 -15.86 32.02
C ALA A 39 0.64 -16.22 30.60
N VAL A 40 -0.56 -16.79 30.45
CA VAL A 40 -1.13 -17.09 29.12
C VAL A 40 -1.59 -15.83 28.40
N ASN A 41 -2.12 -14.85 29.13
CA ASN A 41 -2.64 -13.60 28.57
C ASN A 41 -1.61 -12.49 28.39
N GLY A 42 -0.39 -12.67 28.89
CA GLY A 42 0.64 -11.64 28.87
C GLY A 42 0.40 -10.50 29.86
N ASN A 43 -0.46 -10.67 30.86
CA ASN A 43 -0.73 -9.68 31.91
C ASN A 43 -0.24 -10.12 33.31
N SER A 44 0.84 -10.92 33.34
CA SER A 44 1.46 -11.43 34.57
C SER A 44 1.82 -10.34 35.57
N ASP A 45 2.32 -9.20 35.10
CA ASP A 45 2.79 -8.12 35.96
C ASP A 45 1.62 -7.42 36.68
N GLU A 46 0.50 -7.19 35.98
CA GLU A 46 -0.73 -6.65 36.56
C GLU A 46 -1.35 -7.60 37.58
N VAL A 47 -1.48 -8.88 37.22
CA VAL A 47 -2.05 -9.88 38.13
C VAL A 47 -1.13 -10.15 39.33
N GLY A 48 0.18 -10.16 39.13
CA GLY A 48 1.17 -10.29 40.20
C GLY A 48 1.09 -9.15 41.21
N ARG A 49 0.98 -7.91 40.73
CA ARG A 49 0.78 -6.72 41.59
C ARG A 49 -0.55 -6.77 42.33
N ALA A 50 -1.65 -7.07 41.64
CA ALA A 50 -2.97 -7.17 42.28
C ALA A 50 -2.99 -8.22 43.41
N ILE A 51 -2.30 -9.35 43.22
CA ILE A 51 -2.13 -10.37 44.26
C ILE A 51 -1.29 -9.86 45.44
N SER A 52 -0.19 -9.14 45.18
CA SER A 52 0.63 -8.52 46.24
C SER A 52 -0.20 -7.53 47.07
N GLN A 53 -0.86 -6.59 46.39
CA GLN A 53 -1.73 -5.58 47.01
C GLN A 53 -2.86 -6.23 47.83
N ALA A 54 -3.46 -7.31 47.34
CA ALA A 54 -4.50 -8.04 48.08
C ALA A 54 -3.94 -8.73 49.34
N ASN A 55 -2.73 -9.28 49.27
CA ASN A 55 -2.06 -9.89 50.43
C ASN A 55 -1.66 -8.81 51.47
N GLU A 56 -1.08 -7.70 51.03
CA GLU A 56 -0.69 -6.56 51.87
C GLU A 56 -1.89 -5.93 52.57
N LEU A 57 -3.00 -5.74 51.85
CA LEU A 57 -4.24 -5.22 52.42
C LEU A 57 -4.77 -6.14 53.53
N ARG A 58 -4.79 -7.45 53.27
CA ARG A 58 -5.25 -8.43 54.26
C ARG A 58 -4.40 -8.45 55.51
N GLU A 59 -3.08 -8.46 55.36
CA GLU A 59 -2.15 -8.42 56.49
C GLU A 59 -2.36 -7.13 57.31
N THR A 60 -2.53 -6.00 56.64
CA THR A 60 -2.78 -4.70 57.28
C THR A 60 -4.12 -4.69 58.03
N ILE A 61 -5.18 -5.26 57.44
CA ILE A 61 -6.49 -5.41 58.10
C ILE A 61 -6.37 -6.30 59.35
N GLN A 62 -5.62 -7.40 59.28
CA GLN A 62 -5.41 -8.29 60.43
C GLN A 62 -4.65 -7.60 61.57
N GLN A 63 -3.68 -6.73 61.25
CA GLN A 63 -2.86 -6.05 62.26
C GLN A 63 -3.54 -4.81 62.85
N PHE A 64 -4.21 -4.00 62.03
CA PHE A 64 -4.69 -2.67 62.43
C PHE A 64 -6.22 -2.56 62.45
N GLY A 65 -6.94 -3.49 61.82
CA GLY A 65 -8.38 -3.44 61.64
C GLY A 65 -8.80 -2.63 60.41
N GLU A 66 -9.94 -3.00 59.84
CA GLU A 66 -10.46 -2.46 58.56
C GLU A 66 -10.73 -0.95 58.62
N GLY A 67 -11.19 -0.42 59.76
CA GLY A 67 -11.44 1.01 59.96
C GLY A 67 -10.22 1.85 60.33
N SER A 68 -9.01 1.28 60.27
CA SER A 68 -7.80 1.99 60.67
C SER A 68 -7.34 3.01 59.63
N ALA A 69 -6.60 4.03 60.09
CA ALA A 69 -5.96 4.99 59.19
C ALA A 69 -4.92 4.32 58.28
N GLN A 70 -4.24 3.29 58.77
CA GLN A 70 -3.26 2.50 58.03
C GLN A 70 -3.90 1.79 56.82
N VAL A 71 -5.05 1.15 57.01
CA VAL A 71 -5.80 0.52 55.91
C VAL A 71 -6.29 1.57 54.92
N ALA A 72 -6.79 2.71 55.40
CA ALA A 72 -7.26 3.79 54.53
C ALA A 72 -6.14 4.39 53.66
N GLU A 73 -4.94 4.60 54.21
CA GLU A 73 -3.79 5.08 53.43
C GLU A 73 -3.27 4.04 52.44
N LEU A 74 -3.23 2.75 52.82
CA LEU A 74 -2.85 1.68 51.91
C LEU A 74 -3.79 1.59 50.70
N LEU A 75 -5.11 1.69 50.91
CA LEU A 75 -6.09 1.70 49.83
C LEU A 75 -5.91 2.90 48.88
N LYS A 76 -5.59 4.09 49.42
CA LYS A 76 -5.27 5.26 48.58
C LYS A 76 -4.00 5.03 47.76
N LEU A 77 -2.98 4.43 48.35
CA LEU A 77 -1.73 4.11 47.65
C LEU A 77 -2.00 3.14 46.49
N HIS A 78 -2.71 2.03 46.72
CA HIS A 78 -3.06 1.08 45.66
C HIS A 78 -3.86 1.74 44.53
N ALA A 79 -4.80 2.63 44.88
CA ALA A 79 -5.55 3.38 43.88
C ALA A 79 -4.66 4.32 43.05
N ALA A 80 -3.68 4.98 43.68
CA ALA A 80 -2.70 5.82 42.98
C ALA A 80 -1.78 4.99 42.07
N GLU A 81 -1.28 3.84 42.54
CA GLU A 81 -0.48 2.91 41.74
C GLU A 81 -1.24 2.41 40.52
N THR A 82 -2.49 1.98 40.71
CA THR A 82 -3.37 1.53 39.61
C THR A 82 -3.61 2.64 38.58
N ALA A 83 -3.80 3.88 39.05
CA ALA A 83 -3.98 5.03 38.16
C ALA A 83 -2.71 5.36 37.36
N GLN A 84 -1.53 5.23 38.00
CA GLN A 84 -0.25 5.45 37.34
C GLN A 84 0.03 4.39 36.27
N ASP A 85 -0.24 3.12 36.58
CA ASP A 85 -0.10 2.02 35.62
C ASP A 85 -1.00 2.22 34.39
N ALA A 86 -2.26 2.60 34.60
CA ALA A 86 -3.18 2.91 33.52
C ALA A 86 -2.69 4.10 32.66
N GLN A 87 -2.09 5.10 33.29
CA GLN A 87 -1.49 6.25 32.59
C GLN A 87 -0.29 5.83 31.74
N ASP A 88 0.61 5.01 32.28
CA ASP A 88 1.80 4.53 31.57
C ASP A 88 1.43 3.60 30.41
N ALA A 89 0.44 2.73 30.59
CA ALA A 89 -0.12 1.91 29.52
C ALA A 89 -0.71 2.77 28.39
N ALA A 90 -1.56 3.74 28.73
CA ALA A 90 -2.15 4.65 27.75
C ALA A 90 -1.09 5.47 26.99
N LYS A 91 -0.02 5.87 27.67
CA LYS A 91 1.11 6.57 27.03
C LYS A 91 1.86 5.67 26.05
N SER A 92 2.11 4.41 26.43
CA SER A 92 2.73 3.43 25.54
C SER A 92 1.88 3.16 24.29
N GLU A 93 0.56 3.01 24.46
CA GLU A 93 -0.38 2.86 23.35
C GLU A 93 -0.39 4.09 22.43
N TYR A 94 -0.39 5.28 23.01
CA TYR A 94 -0.31 6.53 22.25
C TYR A 94 0.96 6.61 21.42
N ASP A 95 2.12 6.32 22.01
CA ASP A 95 3.41 6.36 21.33
C ASP A 95 3.47 5.32 20.19
N SER A 96 2.93 4.13 20.42
CA SER A 96 2.79 3.08 19.38
C SER A 96 1.89 3.52 18.23
N LEU A 97 0.72 4.08 18.54
CA LEU A 97 -0.23 4.57 17.53
C LEU A 97 0.38 5.70 16.71
N LYS A 98 1.12 6.60 17.37
CA LYS A 98 1.83 7.69 16.69
C LYS A 98 2.88 7.16 15.72
N ALA A 99 3.68 6.18 16.14
CA ALA A 99 4.66 5.55 15.26
C ALA A 99 4.02 4.87 14.04
N GLN A 100 2.85 4.23 14.23
CA GLN A 100 2.10 3.63 13.12
C GLN A 100 1.55 4.69 12.15
N MET A 101 1.03 5.79 12.67
CA MET A 101 0.57 6.92 11.85
C MET A 101 1.71 7.53 11.03
N ASP A 102 2.87 7.74 11.64
CA ASP A 102 4.05 8.27 10.93
C ASP A 102 4.51 7.31 9.82
N ALA A 103 4.49 5.99 10.07
CA ALA A 103 4.81 4.99 9.05
C ALA A 103 3.81 4.97 7.89
N LEU A 104 2.51 5.09 8.19
CA LEU A 104 1.46 5.17 7.18
C LEU A 104 1.59 6.44 6.33
N GLU A 105 1.91 7.57 6.94
CA GLU A 105 2.11 8.83 6.21
C GLU A 105 3.33 8.74 5.28
N GLN A 106 4.43 8.14 5.75
CA GLN A 106 5.60 7.87 4.90
C GLN A 106 5.24 6.98 3.71
N GLN A 107 4.49 5.90 3.94
CA GLN A 107 4.03 5.01 2.87
C GLN A 107 3.13 5.73 1.87
N ARG A 108 2.20 6.56 2.35
CA ARG A 108 1.30 7.36 1.51
C ARG A 108 2.09 8.30 0.59
N VAL A 109 3.07 9.01 1.14
CA VAL A 109 3.92 9.94 0.37
C VAL A 109 4.73 9.18 -0.68
N GLN A 110 5.31 8.03 -0.32
CA GLN A 110 6.07 7.20 -1.26
C GLN A 110 5.21 6.73 -2.43
N LEU A 111 4.01 6.21 -2.16
CA LEU A 111 3.07 5.78 -3.19
C LEU A 111 2.62 6.94 -4.08
N GLN A 112 2.36 8.11 -3.49
CA GLN A 112 2.01 9.30 -4.26
C GLN A 112 3.14 9.70 -5.22
N GLN A 113 4.39 9.68 -4.74
CA GLN A 113 5.55 10.02 -5.58
C GLN A 113 5.77 8.99 -6.70
N GLN A 114 5.60 7.70 -6.42
CA GLN A 114 5.67 6.65 -7.44
C GLN A 114 4.60 6.84 -8.51
N ALA A 115 3.34 7.08 -8.11
CA ALA A 115 2.25 7.30 -9.07
C ALA A 115 2.50 8.52 -9.96
N ILE A 116 3.05 9.61 -9.42
CA ILE A 116 3.44 10.78 -10.20
C ILE A 116 4.57 10.43 -11.18
N GLN A 117 5.57 9.67 -10.75
CA GLN A 117 6.68 9.29 -11.60
C GLN A 117 6.25 8.39 -12.77
N GLU A 118 5.34 7.45 -12.51
CA GLU A 118 4.76 6.58 -13.55
C GLU A 118 3.95 7.40 -14.57
N GLN A 119 3.17 8.37 -14.12
CA GLN A 119 2.45 9.29 -15.02
C GLN A 119 3.41 10.13 -15.88
N ILE A 120 4.49 10.65 -15.30
CA ILE A 120 5.52 11.39 -16.03
C ILE A 120 6.17 10.50 -17.11
N ASN A 121 6.49 9.25 -16.78
CA ASN A 121 7.07 8.32 -17.74
C ASN A 121 6.12 8.05 -18.91
N ALA A 122 4.85 7.78 -18.63
CA ALA A 122 3.83 7.57 -19.66
C ALA A 122 3.67 8.80 -20.58
N ILE A 123 3.65 10.01 -20.01
CA ILE A 123 3.58 11.27 -20.78
C ILE A 123 4.83 11.44 -21.66
N ASN A 124 6.01 11.12 -21.15
CA ASN A 124 7.25 11.22 -21.92
C ASN A 124 7.29 10.24 -23.09
N GLU A 125 6.78 9.02 -22.92
CA GLU A 125 6.65 8.05 -24.01
C GLU A 125 5.68 8.55 -25.09
N GLN A 126 4.51 9.06 -24.69
CA GLN A 126 3.55 9.66 -25.62
C GLN A 126 4.14 10.86 -26.36
N LEU A 127 4.89 11.72 -25.68
CA LEU A 127 5.57 12.86 -26.29
C LEU A 127 6.62 12.41 -27.30
N SER A 128 7.37 11.35 -27.01
CA SER A 128 8.34 10.77 -27.93
C SER A 128 7.66 10.22 -29.20
N ALA A 129 6.59 9.46 -29.03
CA ALA A 129 5.80 8.95 -30.15
C ALA A 129 5.22 10.09 -31.01
N ALA A 130 4.69 11.14 -30.39
CA ALA A 130 4.17 12.31 -31.10
C ALA A 130 5.26 13.08 -31.88
N LYS A 131 6.48 13.18 -31.32
CA LYS A 131 7.62 13.80 -32.03
C LYS A 131 8.04 12.99 -33.25
N THR A 132 8.07 11.66 -33.14
CA THR A 132 8.35 10.78 -34.28
C THR A 132 7.30 10.97 -35.37
N LEU A 133 6.01 10.93 -35.00
CA LEU A 133 4.91 11.14 -35.94
C LEU A 133 5.01 12.49 -36.65
N LYS A 134 5.33 13.56 -35.92
CA LYS A 134 5.55 14.89 -36.50
C LYS A 134 6.68 14.88 -37.54
N SER A 135 7.82 14.27 -37.21
CA SER A 135 8.97 14.14 -38.12
C SER A 135 8.58 13.39 -39.41
N THR A 136 7.83 12.30 -39.28
CA THR A 136 7.30 11.55 -40.42
C THR A 136 6.42 12.42 -41.32
N TRP A 137 5.51 13.21 -40.76
CA TRP A 137 4.67 14.13 -41.54
C TRP A 137 5.47 15.24 -42.22
N GLU A 138 6.46 15.83 -41.54
CA GLU A 138 7.36 16.82 -42.14
C GLU A 138 8.19 16.23 -43.29
N GLY A 139 8.57 14.96 -43.20
CA GLY A 139 9.23 14.23 -44.29
C GLY A 139 8.30 14.00 -45.49
N LEU A 140 7.06 13.57 -45.21
CA LEU A 140 6.03 13.36 -46.23
C LEU A 140 5.74 14.65 -47.00
N ASP A 141 5.50 15.77 -46.31
CA ASP A 141 5.22 17.08 -46.92
C ASP A 141 6.34 17.50 -47.88
N LYS A 142 7.61 17.37 -47.46
CA LYS A 142 8.78 17.67 -48.31
C LYS A 142 8.84 16.78 -49.54
N SER A 143 8.65 15.47 -49.37
CA SER A 143 8.73 14.51 -50.48
C SER A 143 7.61 14.71 -51.51
N LEU A 144 6.40 15.05 -51.06
CA LEU A 144 5.27 15.38 -51.93
C LEU A 144 5.55 16.69 -52.68
N GLY A 145 6.07 17.70 -51.99
CA GLY A 145 6.50 18.96 -52.59
C GLY A 145 7.56 18.75 -53.68
N GLN A 146 8.57 17.91 -53.44
CA GLN A 146 9.61 17.55 -54.40
C GLN A 146 9.05 16.76 -55.59
N SER A 147 8.18 15.77 -55.33
CA SER A 147 7.52 15.00 -56.40
C SER A 147 6.72 15.90 -57.32
N ARG A 148 5.94 16.84 -56.74
CA ARG A 148 5.20 17.85 -57.50
C ARG A 148 6.14 18.73 -58.32
N TYR A 149 7.27 19.15 -57.77
CA TYR A 149 8.25 19.94 -58.53
C TYR A 149 8.82 19.15 -59.73
N ASN A 150 9.24 17.91 -59.50
CA ASN A 150 9.78 17.03 -60.55
C ASN A 150 8.75 16.73 -61.64
N LEU A 151 7.49 16.51 -61.25
CA LEU A 151 6.37 16.37 -62.15
C LEU A 151 6.21 17.57 -63.09
N PHE A 152 6.33 18.80 -62.60
CA PHE A 152 6.16 19.96 -63.49
C PHE A 152 7.43 20.28 -64.29
N ALA A 153 8.61 19.83 -63.84
CA ALA A 153 9.88 20.18 -64.45
C ALA A 153 10.56 19.09 -65.32
N GLY A 154 10.22 17.80 -65.18
CA GLY A 154 11.00 16.69 -65.78
C GLY A 154 10.43 16.06 -67.06
N SER A 155 11.27 15.68 -68.02
CA SER A 155 10.91 15.08 -69.32
C SER A 155 11.31 13.59 -69.40
N ALA A 156 10.36 12.64 -69.43
CA ALA A 156 10.65 11.23 -69.71
C ALA A 156 9.42 10.46 -70.24
N ASN A 157 9.63 9.34 -70.93
CA ASN A 157 8.68 8.53 -71.72
C ASN A 157 9.02 7.01 -71.70
N LEU A 158 8.03 6.14 -72.04
CA LEU A 158 8.05 4.79 -72.68
C LEU A 158 7.85 3.42 -71.94
N ASP A 159 7.74 3.30 -70.61
CA ASP A 159 7.27 2.03 -69.95
C ASP A 159 6.31 2.30 -68.79
N ALA A 160 5.52 3.35 -68.92
CA ALA A 160 4.78 3.93 -67.82
C ALA A 160 3.55 3.10 -67.44
N GLU A 161 2.81 2.61 -68.42
CA GLU A 161 1.50 2.01 -68.21
C GLU A 161 1.56 0.70 -67.40
N ASN A 162 2.55 -0.16 -67.67
CA ASN A 162 2.76 -1.40 -66.91
C ASN A 162 3.24 -1.15 -65.47
N ARG A 163 4.01 -0.08 -65.25
CA ARG A 163 4.53 0.28 -63.93
C ARG A 163 3.47 1.00 -63.09
N LEU A 164 2.50 1.66 -63.72
CA LEU A 164 1.47 2.45 -63.06
C LEU A 164 0.60 1.59 -62.12
N GLY A 165 0.12 0.45 -62.60
CA GLY A 165 -0.74 -0.43 -61.81
C GLY A 165 -0.08 -0.94 -60.53
N THR A 166 1.19 -1.36 -60.62
CA THR A 166 1.99 -1.86 -59.49
C THR A 166 2.25 -0.76 -58.46
N VAL A 167 2.65 0.43 -58.91
CA VAL A 167 2.99 1.54 -58.01
C VAL A 167 1.72 2.15 -57.38
N GLN A 168 0.58 2.18 -58.08
CA GLN A 168 -0.71 2.56 -57.49
C GLN A 168 -1.17 1.60 -56.39
N ALA A 169 -1.03 0.29 -56.60
CA ALA A 169 -1.39 -0.72 -55.62
C ALA A 169 -0.53 -0.58 -54.36
N GLU A 170 0.78 -0.39 -54.53
CA GLU A 170 1.72 -0.20 -53.42
C GLU A 170 1.48 1.11 -52.67
N PHE A 171 1.16 2.20 -53.38
CA PHE A 171 0.79 3.48 -52.75
C PHE A 171 -0.46 3.35 -51.88
N ARG A 172 -1.50 2.66 -52.35
CA ARG A 172 -2.73 2.41 -51.56
C ARG A 172 -2.45 1.52 -50.35
N ARG A 173 -1.61 0.49 -50.52
CA ARG A 173 -1.21 -0.42 -49.43
C ARG A 173 -0.49 0.31 -48.32
N LEU A 174 0.56 1.07 -48.65
CA LEU A 174 1.34 1.84 -47.69
C LEU A 174 0.50 2.97 -47.08
N SER A 175 -0.44 3.55 -47.82
CA SER A 175 -1.38 4.57 -47.31
C SER A 175 -2.28 4.01 -46.21
N GLY A 176 -2.82 2.80 -46.42
CA GLY A 176 -3.64 2.13 -45.41
C GLY A 176 -2.86 1.81 -44.13
N LEU A 177 -1.63 1.33 -44.27
CA LEU A 177 -0.75 1.02 -43.13
C LEU A 177 -0.31 2.28 -42.37
N ALA A 178 0.09 3.33 -43.09
CA ALA A 178 0.47 4.62 -42.49
C ALA A 178 -0.70 5.26 -41.71
N LEU A 179 -1.92 5.21 -42.26
CA LEU A 179 -3.12 5.67 -41.56
C LEU A 179 -3.47 4.79 -40.35
N GLY A 180 -3.05 3.53 -40.35
CA GLY A 180 -3.11 2.61 -39.21
C GLY A 180 -2.00 2.81 -38.17
N GLY A 181 -1.10 3.78 -38.35
CA GLY A 181 -0.02 4.10 -37.42
C GLY A 181 1.33 3.44 -37.71
N ASP A 182 1.47 2.76 -38.85
CA ASP A 182 2.75 2.16 -39.27
C ASP A 182 3.70 3.26 -39.80
N SER A 183 4.70 3.62 -38.98
CA SER A 183 5.67 4.67 -39.28
C SER A 183 6.60 4.31 -40.44
N ASP A 184 6.90 3.03 -40.64
CA ASP A 184 7.78 2.57 -41.71
C ASP A 184 7.06 2.64 -43.05
N ALA A 185 5.78 2.25 -43.06
CA ALA A 185 4.92 2.44 -44.23
C ALA A 185 4.76 3.92 -44.59
N ALA A 186 4.59 4.79 -43.58
CA ALA A 186 4.55 6.23 -43.77
C ALA A 186 5.87 6.80 -44.34
N GLY A 187 7.03 6.27 -43.92
CA GLY A 187 8.33 6.65 -44.49
C GLY A 187 8.50 6.24 -45.95
N GLN A 188 7.96 5.09 -46.36
CA GLN A 188 8.06 4.55 -47.72
C GLN A 188 7.06 5.18 -48.70
N LEU A 189 5.95 5.72 -48.22
CA LEU A 189 4.93 6.38 -49.03
C LEU A 189 5.48 7.50 -49.91
N ALA A 190 6.44 8.25 -49.38
CA ALA A 190 7.15 9.30 -50.08
C ALA A 190 7.72 8.80 -51.42
N GLY A 191 8.55 7.75 -51.38
CA GLY A 191 9.24 7.22 -52.56
C GLY A 191 8.30 6.54 -53.57
N VAL A 192 7.27 5.86 -53.06
CA VAL A 192 6.23 5.24 -53.92
C VAL A 192 5.34 6.30 -54.55
N GLY A 193 5.03 7.38 -53.82
CA GLY A 193 4.32 8.56 -54.34
C GLY A 193 5.08 9.26 -55.46
N THR A 194 6.40 9.47 -55.30
CA THR A 194 7.27 10.02 -56.36
C THR A 194 7.20 9.16 -57.62
N SER A 195 7.38 7.85 -57.45
CA SER A 195 7.36 6.89 -58.55
C SER A 195 6.01 6.88 -59.27
N LEU A 196 4.91 6.95 -58.50
CA LEU A 196 3.55 6.95 -59.05
C LEU A 196 3.32 8.16 -59.95
N LEU A 197 3.72 9.32 -59.45
CA LEU A 197 3.54 10.59 -60.12
C LEU A 197 4.38 10.65 -61.42
N ASP A 198 5.66 10.29 -61.34
CA ASP A 198 6.54 10.23 -62.52
C ASP A 198 5.94 9.33 -63.62
N ILE A 199 5.37 8.19 -63.24
CA ILE A 199 4.72 7.28 -64.18
C ILE A 199 3.45 7.89 -64.79
N VAL A 200 2.58 8.53 -63.99
CA VAL A 200 1.36 9.19 -64.50
C VAL A 200 1.68 10.26 -65.55
N LYS A 201 2.79 10.99 -65.38
CA LYS A 201 3.24 11.97 -66.37
C LYS A 201 3.66 11.32 -67.68
N GLN A 202 4.41 10.22 -67.61
CA GLN A 202 4.85 9.48 -68.80
C GLN A 202 3.66 8.89 -69.59
N THR A 203 2.61 8.43 -68.91
CA THR A 203 1.36 7.99 -69.57
C THR A 203 0.54 9.15 -70.14
N ALA A 204 0.49 10.31 -69.47
CA ALA A 204 -0.28 11.46 -69.96
C ALA A 204 0.39 12.16 -71.16
N GLY A 205 1.73 12.16 -71.23
CA GLY A 205 2.49 12.76 -72.34
C GLY A 205 2.51 11.93 -73.63
N THR A 206 2.07 10.67 -73.61
CA THR A 206 2.02 9.79 -74.79
C THR A 206 0.67 9.82 -75.52
N GLU A 207 -0.40 10.33 -74.91
CA GLU A 207 -1.71 10.51 -75.56
C GLU A 207 -1.70 11.64 -76.62
N GLU A 208 -0.86 12.67 -76.47
CA GLU A 208 -0.74 13.77 -77.46
C GLU A 208 0.09 13.40 -78.70
N GLU A 209 0.81 12.27 -78.72
CA GLU A 209 1.64 11.83 -79.86
C GLU A 209 0.85 10.94 -80.87
N TYR A 210 -0.45 10.74 -80.64
CA TYR A 210 -1.35 9.91 -81.46
C TYR A 210 -2.56 10.66 -82.09
N LEU A 211 -2.50 11.99 -82.22
CA LEU A 211 -3.47 12.81 -82.98
C LEU A 211 -2.77 13.64 -84.07
#